data_AF-A0A349A671-F1
#
_entry.id   AF-A0A349A671-F1
#
_cell.length_a   1.000
_cell.length_b   1.000
_cell.length_c   1.000
_cell.angle_alpha   90.00
_cell.angle_beta   90.00
_cell.angle_gamma   90.00
#
_symmetry.space_group_name_H-M   'P 1'
#
loop_
_entity.id
_entity.type
_entity.pdbx_description
1 polymer ?
#
loop_
_entity_poly.entity_id
_entity_poly.type
_entity_poly.pdbx_seq_one_letter_code
_entity_poly.pdbx_strand_id
1 'polypeptide(L)'
;MTRRERMTDRDLFFNYCLWAYEPTAPWQDKWRSANLLFHSFEQAGADDRMFDLVERLRETVGPSMTVWGVKWAGGKIGWEYYFYDYRRRERERSAAKVLQGMAPLVRSTVRLNENHHYFMFSLDIDDALVAGDRSVDEIHMYIGNPGSDVSSGICYAVTPTGARLENFYFFFDARRHREDILNKIACSAQIDQGAVELGEIYRPELRDCRTICLANKKRTDCIYFSGITVDQLIFFLNWLDYPRPLRSLVERNRSRLDHLLYDVGFDYRMEGDRLRIEKSGYYGIF
;
A
#
# COMPACT_ATOMS: atom_id res chain seq x y z
N MET A 1 -17.51 20.28 2.05
CA MET A 1 -16.83 20.69 0.80
C MET A 1 -15.92 19.55 0.38
N THR A 2 -16.05 19.02 -0.84
CA THR A 2 -15.18 17.94 -1.33
C THR A 2 -13.76 18.49 -1.49
N ARG A 3 -12.81 18.03 -0.65
CA ARG A 3 -11.39 18.44 -0.73
C ARG A 3 -10.80 17.79 -1.98
N ARG A 4 -10.70 18.53 -3.08
CA ARG A 4 -10.12 18.04 -4.35
C ARG A 4 -8.79 18.73 -4.63
N GLU A 5 -7.73 17.94 -4.66
CA GLU A 5 -6.38 18.42 -4.93
C GLU A 5 -5.97 18.28 -6.39
N ARG A 6 -5.18 19.23 -6.88
CA ARG A 6 -4.66 19.23 -8.24
C ARG A 6 -3.15 19.15 -8.26
N MET A 7 -2.63 18.50 -9.29
CA MET A 7 -1.22 18.46 -9.60
C MET A 7 -0.72 19.83 -10.09
N THR A 8 0.54 20.10 -9.78
CA THR A 8 1.33 21.27 -10.13
C THR A 8 2.66 20.84 -10.75
N ASP A 9 3.49 21.79 -11.16
CA ASP A 9 4.86 21.56 -11.62
C ASP A 9 5.83 21.12 -10.51
N ARG A 10 5.43 21.27 -9.24
CA ARG A 10 6.21 20.85 -8.07
C ARG A 10 5.90 19.43 -7.59
N ASP A 11 4.87 18.80 -8.15
CA ASP A 11 4.45 17.47 -7.73
C ASP A 11 5.42 16.40 -8.27
N LEU A 12 5.68 15.42 -7.41
CA LEU A 12 6.56 14.29 -7.71
C LEU A 12 5.72 13.03 -7.98
N PHE A 13 6.30 12.13 -8.76
CA PHE A 13 5.65 10.89 -9.18
C PHE A 13 6.37 9.71 -8.58
N PHE A 14 5.71 9.03 -7.65
CA PHE A 14 6.24 7.88 -6.93
C PHE A 14 5.24 6.72 -6.94
N ASN A 15 5.76 5.50 -7.05
CA ASN A 15 4.97 4.30 -6.73
C ASN A 15 4.89 4.09 -5.20
N TYR A 16 4.18 3.06 -4.76
CA TYR A 16 4.05 2.69 -3.35
C TYR A 16 5.36 2.29 -2.64
N CYS A 17 6.48 2.16 -3.36
CA CYS A 17 7.82 2.00 -2.78
C CYS A 17 8.60 3.33 -2.66
N LEU A 18 7.98 4.47 -2.98
CA LEU A 18 8.67 5.74 -3.20
C LEU A 18 9.77 5.70 -4.27
N TRP A 19 9.62 4.83 -5.29
CA TRP A 19 10.49 4.86 -6.47
C TRP A 19 9.91 5.80 -7.51
N ALA A 20 10.76 6.72 -7.98
CA ALA A 20 10.36 7.77 -8.91
C ALA A 20 9.97 7.18 -10.27
N TYR A 21 9.01 7.82 -10.94
CA TYR A 21 8.68 7.50 -12.32
C TYR A 21 8.34 8.74 -13.14
N GLU A 22 8.51 8.63 -14.46
CA GLU A 22 8.02 9.64 -15.39
C GLU A 22 6.51 9.46 -15.65
N PRO A 23 5.70 10.55 -15.59
CA PRO A 23 4.27 10.49 -15.84
C PRO A 23 3.94 10.01 -17.25
N THR A 24 2.81 9.34 -17.39
CA THR A 24 2.37 8.73 -18.66
C THR A 24 1.59 9.67 -19.57
N ALA A 25 1.19 10.84 -19.07
CA ALA A 25 0.44 11.86 -19.79
C ALA A 25 0.65 13.25 -19.15
N PRO A 26 0.31 14.36 -19.82
CA PRO A 26 0.29 15.69 -19.21
C PRO A 26 -0.57 15.71 -17.93
N TRP A 27 -0.09 16.38 -16.89
CA TRP A 27 -0.63 16.29 -15.54
C TRP A 27 -1.13 17.61 -14.95
N GLN A 28 -0.78 18.75 -15.55
CA GLN A 28 -1.18 20.05 -15.04
C GLN A 28 -2.70 20.13 -14.86
N ASP A 29 -3.16 20.61 -13.69
CA ASP A 29 -4.56 20.70 -13.28
C ASP A 29 -5.33 19.36 -13.15
N LYS A 30 -4.69 18.21 -13.41
CA LYS A 30 -5.26 16.90 -13.14
C LYS A 30 -5.20 16.57 -11.65
N TRP A 31 -5.88 15.49 -11.25
CA TRP A 31 -6.06 15.15 -9.83
C TRP A 31 -4.84 14.46 -9.24
N ARG A 32 -4.45 14.84 -8.02
CA ARG A 32 -3.51 14.05 -7.21
C ARG A 32 -4.10 12.71 -6.81
N SER A 33 -3.24 11.71 -6.57
CA SER A 33 -3.66 10.40 -6.08
C SER A 33 -4.38 10.47 -4.72
N ALA A 34 -3.99 11.40 -3.84
CA ALA A 34 -4.63 11.67 -2.54
C ALA A 34 -6.18 11.86 -2.62
N ASN A 35 -6.71 12.28 -3.77
CA ASN A 35 -8.16 12.37 -3.97
C ASN A 35 -8.90 11.03 -3.86
N LEU A 36 -8.21 9.91 -4.15
CA LEU A 36 -8.76 8.57 -3.99
C LEU A 36 -8.83 8.17 -2.52
N LEU A 37 -7.81 8.55 -1.72
CA LEU A 37 -7.80 8.39 -0.27
C LEU A 37 -8.93 9.20 0.37
N PHE A 38 -9.02 10.49 0.06
CA PHE A 38 -10.05 11.37 0.62
C PHE A 38 -11.46 10.91 0.30
N HIS A 39 -11.68 10.48 -0.95
CA HIS A 39 -12.97 9.92 -1.32
C HIS A 39 -13.27 8.64 -0.53
N SER A 40 -12.26 7.81 -0.21
CA SER A 40 -12.48 6.63 0.64
C SER A 40 -12.88 7.00 2.08
N PHE A 41 -12.34 8.07 2.65
CA PHE A 41 -12.80 8.61 3.95
C PHE A 41 -14.27 9.04 3.87
N GLU A 42 -14.61 9.85 2.87
CA GLU A 42 -15.98 10.33 2.66
C GLU A 42 -16.98 9.17 2.51
N GLN A 43 -16.61 8.10 1.79
CA GLN A 43 -17.49 6.95 1.58
C GLN A 43 -17.61 6.03 2.79
N ALA A 44 -16.57 5.96 3.62
CA ALA A 44 -16.60 5.18 4.86
C ALA A 44 -17.26 5.95 6.02
N GLY A 45 -17.52 7.25 5.86
CA GLY A 45 -17.99 8.11 6.94
C GLY A 45 -16.92 8.33 8.01
N ALA A 46 -15.65 8.34 7.62
CA ALA A 46 -14.52 8.48 8.53
C ALA A 46 -14.50 9.85 9.22
N ASP A 47 -13.91 9.91 10.40
CA ASP A 47 -13.80 11.14 11.19
C ASP A 47 -12.98 12.21 10.45
N ASP A 48 -13.39 13.48 10.53
CA ASP A 48 -12.70 14.60 9.88
C ASP A 48 -11.23 14.72 10.29
N ARG A 49 -10.86 14.24 11.49
CA ARG A 49 -9.47 14.17 11.97
C ARG A 49 -8.57 13.28 11.11
N MET A 50 -9.12 12.41 10.26
CA MET A 50 -8.35 11.70 9.24
C MET A 50 -7.66 12.65 8.27
N PHE A 51 -8.35 13.73 7.89
CA PHE A 51 -7.77 14.74 7.02
C PHE A 51 -6.72 15.57 7.74
N ASP A 52 -6.96 15.89 9.02
CA ASP A 52 -5.97 16.61 9.84
C ASP A 52 -4.70 15.78 10.04
N LEU A 53 -4.83 14.45 10.16
CA LEU A 53 -3.70 13.53 10.23
C LEU A 53 -2.87 13.56 8.94
N VAL A 54 -3.51 13.62 7.77
CA VAL A 54 -2.82 13.75 6.48
C VAL A 54 -1.98 15.03 6.43
N GLU A 55 -2.55 16.17 6.81
CA GLU A 55 -1.83 17.45 6.82
C GLU A 55 -0.64 17.42 7.79
N ARG A 56 -0.81 16.87 9.00
CA ARG A 56 0.30 16.73 9.96
C ARG A 56 1.43 15.86 9.43
N LEU A 57 1.10 14.78 8.74
CA LEU A 57 2.12 13.90 8.15
C LEU A 57 2.86 14.61 7.02
N ARG A 58 2.19 15.40 6.19
CA ARG A 58 2.85 16.24 5.18
C ARG A 58 3.81 17.26 5.79
N GLU A 59 3.41 17.90 6.89
CA GLU A 59 4.29 18.81 7.64
C GLU A 59 5.50 18.08 8.26
N THR A 60 5.32 16.82 8.67
CA THR A 60 6.33 16.04 9.41
C THR A 60 7.38 15.40 8.48
N VAL A 61 6.93 14.73 7.42
CA VAL A 61 7.79 13.94 6.53
C VAL A 61 7.95 14.53 5.12
N GLY A 62 7.19 15.58 4.81
CA GLY A 62 7.18 16.25 3.51
C GLY A 62 6.02 15.80 2.62
N PRO A 63 5.67 16.62 1.62
CA PRO A 63 4.63 16.28 0.65
C PRO A 63 5.04 15.09 -0.20
N SER A 64 4.09 14.22 -0.57
CA SER A 64 4.33 13.01 -1.37
C SER A 64 5.27 11.97 -0.74
N MET A 65 5.59 12.11 0.55
CA MET A 65 6.50 11.21 1.27
C MET A 65 5.78 10.19 2.16
N THR A 66 4.44 10.20 2.15
CA THR A 66 3.62 9.16 2.79
C THR A 66 2.91 8.36 1.71
N VAL A 67 3.10 7.05 1.74
CA VAL A 67 2.31 6.12 0.93
C VAL A 67 1.07 5.75 1.71
N TRP A 68 -0.08 5.72 1.06
CA TRP A 68 -1.32 5.26 1.65
C TRP A 68 -1.83 4.02 0.93
N GLY A 69 -2.53 3.16 1.65
CA GLY A 69 -3.26 2.02 1.11
C GLY A 69 -4.70 2.04 1.59
N VAL A 70 -5.64 1.93 0.67
CA VAL A 70 -7.06 1.67 0.97
C VAL A 70 -7.28 0.17 0.83
N LYS A 71 -7.66 -0.48 1.93
CA LYS A 71 -7.86 -1.92 2.04
C LYS A 71 -9.35 -2.24 1.97
N TRP A 72 -9.72 -3.24 1.19
CA TRP A 72 -11.06 -3.83 1.14
C TRP A 72 -11.03 -5.27 1.64
N ALA A 73 -11.73 -5.52 2.75
CA ALA A 73 -11.84 -6.85 3.34
C ALA A 73 -13.16 -6.99 4.12
N GLY A 74 -13.83 -8.13 3.97
CA GLY A 74 -15.04 -8.44 4.75
C GLY A 74 -16.16 -7.38 4.64
N GLY A 75 -16.29 -6.71 3.49
CA GLY A 75 -17.28 -5.65 3.30
C GLY A 75 -16.92 -4.31 3.93
N LYS A 76 -15.68 -4.14 4.42
CA LYS A 76 -15.22 -2.92 5.11
C LYS A 76 -13.99 -2.32 4.44
N ILE A 77 -13.92 -1.00 4.53
CA ILE A 77 -12.75 -0.21 4.16
C ILE A 77 -11.85 -0.08 5.40
N GLY A 78 -10.54 -0.20 5.21
CA GLY A 78 -9.54 0.19 6.20
C GLY A 78 -8.37 0.92 5.54
N TRP A 79 -7.55 1.60 6.32
CA TRP A 79 -6.43 2.39 5.81
C TRP A 79 -5.13 1.99 6.46
N GLU A 80 -4.05 2.06 5.70
CA GLU A 80 -2.69 1.90 6.21
C GLU A 80 -1.78 2.95 5.59
N TYR A 81 -0.90 3.54 6.40
CA TYR A 81 0.12 4.47 5.93
C TYR A 81 1.50 3.83 6.04
N TYR A 82 2.31 4.02 5.01
CA TYR A 82 3.65 3.47 4.89
C TYR A 82 4.66 4.61 4.68
N PHE A 83 5.82 4.45 5.32
CA PHE A 83 6.88 5.45 5.35
C PHE A 83 8.19 4.79 4.95
N TYR A 84 8.73 5.19 3.80
CA TYR A 84 9.96 4.63 3.25
C TYR A 84 11.15 5.56 3.52
N ASP A 85 12.27 4.98 3.94
CA ASP A 85 13.55 5.65 4.01
C ASP A 85 14.71 4.66 3.80
N TYR A 86 15.21 4.61 2.56
CA TYR A 86 16.25 3.68 2.15
C TYR A 86 17.64 3.97 2.75
N ARG A 87 17.80 5.09 3.48
CA ARG A 87 19.02 5.39 4.27
C ARG A 87 19.14 4.53 5.54
N ARG A 88 18.10 3.75 5.86
CA ARG A 88 18.10 2.76 6.95
C ARG A 88 18.44 3.41 8.28
N ARG A 89 19.62 3.15 8.86
CA ARG A 89 20.02 3.75 10.15
C ARG A 89 20.18 5.26 10.08
N GLU A 90 20.47 5.80 8.90
CA GLU A 90 20.62 7.23 8.65
C GLU A 90 19.31 7.86 8.14
N ARG A 91 18.17 7.21 8.40
CA ARG A 91 16.84 7.71 8.01
C ARG A 91 16.49 9.03 8.66
N GLU A 92 15.72 9.84 7.94
CA GLU A 92 15.15 11.12 8.39
C GLU A 92 13.64 11.00 8.62
N ARG A 93 13.03 9.93 8.10
CA ARG A 93 11.61 9.58 8.27
C ARG A 93 11.52 8.33 9.14
N SER A 94 11.95 8.45 10.40
CA SER A 94 11.86 7.35 11.37
C SER A 94 10.44 7.18 11.92
N ALA A 95 10.14 5.99 12.42
CA ALA A 95 8.90 5.68 13.12
C ALA A 95 8.72 6.58 14.34
N ALA A 96 9.77 6.80 15.13
CA ALA A 96 9.73 7.75 16.24
C ALA A 96 9.33 9.18 15.81
N LYS A 97 9.91 9.69 14.72
CA LYS A 97 9.58 11.04 14.19
C LYS A 97 8.14 11.12 13.70
N VAL A 98 7.67 10.09 12.99
CA VAL A 98 6.28 10.04 12.51
C VAL A 98 5.30 9.99 13.68
N LEU A 99 5.52 9.12 14.66
CA LEU A 99 4.68 9.07 15.86
C LEU A 99 4.66 10.40 16.61
N GLN A 100 5.80 11.10 16.69
CA GLN A 100 5.87 12.44 17.28
C GLN A 100 5.06 13.46 16.47
N GLY A 101 5.14 13.42 15.14
CA GLY A 101 4.36 14.32 14.27
C GLY A 101 2.86 14.07 14.30
N MET A 102 2.45 12.83 14.57
CA MET A 102 1.05 12.46 14.78
C MET A 102 0.51 12.92 16.15
N ALA A 103 1.37 13.18 17.15
CA ALA A 103 0.97 13.78 18.42
C ALA A 103 0.70 15.29 18.17
N PRO A 104 -0.55 15.77 18.34
CA PRO A 104 -1.46 15.40 19.43
C PRO A 104 -2.68 14.57 19.03
N LEU A 105 -2.87 14.24 17.74
CA LEU A 105 -4.06 13.51 17.28
C LEU A 105 -4.04 12.04 17.71
N VAL A 106 -2.85 11.45 17.78
CA VAL A 106 -2.67 10.03 18.00
C VAL A 106 -1.70 9.78 19.15
N ARG A 107 -2.09 8.86 20.04
CA ARG A 107 -1.23 8.36 21.12
C ARG A 107 -0.52 7.09 20.65
N SER A 108 0.68 6.84 21.15
CA SER A 108 1.42 5.60 20.87
C SER A 108 1.99 4.99 22.14
N THR A 109 1.92 3.67 22.23
CA THR A 109 2.52 2.87 23.29
C THR A 109 3.69 2.01 22.79
N VAL A 110 3.94 2.00 21.48
CA VAL A 110 4.98 1.16 20.87
C VAL A 110 6.38 1.59 21.33
N ARG A 111 7.21 0.60 21.66
CA ARG A 111 8.62 0.80 22.00
C ARG A 111 9.47 0.49 20.78
N LEU A 112 10.13 1.50 20.24
CA LEU A 112 10.92 1.40 19.02
C LEU A 112 12.41 1.33 19.32
N ASN A 113 13.11 0.43 18.62
CA ASN A 113 14.57 0.45 18.54
C ASN A 113 15.00 1.08 17.21
N GLU A 114 15.32 2.36 17.24
CA GLU A 114 15.76 3.11 16.06
C GLU A 114 17.18 2.74 15.59
N ASN A 115 17.88 1.81 16.25
CA ASN A 115 19.16 1.30 15.73
C ASN A 115 18.99 0.18 14.68
N HIS A 116 17.78 -0.36 14.51
CA HIS A 116 17.52 -1.37 13.48
C HIS A 116 17.69 -0.81 12.06
N HIS A 117 18.16 -1.64 11.12
CA HIS A 117 18.36 -1.30 9.70
C HIS A 117 17.07 -1.40 8.86
N TYR A 118 15.93 -1.01 9.43
CA TYR A 118 14.67 -0.98 8.70
C TYR A 118 14.67 0.14 7.66
N PHE A 119 14.06 -0.11 6.51
CA PHE A 119 13.95 0.85 5.40
C PHE A 119 12.51 1.32 5.17
N MET A 120 11.54 0.68 5.82
CA MET A 120 10.14 1.07 5.78
C MET A 120 9.44 0.64 7.07
N PHE A 121 8.39 1.35 7.43
CA PHE A 121 7.42 0.89 8.41
C PHE A 121 6.01 1.35 8.04
N SER A 122 5.00 0.72 8.61
CA SER A 122 3.61 1.08 8.39
C SER A 122 2.73 0.98 9.63
N LEU A 123 1.59 1.67 9.55
CA LEU A 123 0.63 1.87 10.63
C LEU A 123 -0.79 1.70 10.08
N ASP A 124 -1.61 0.87 10.73
CA ASP A 124 -3.04 0.81 10.47
C ASP A 124 -3.75 2.02 11.06
N ILE A 125 -4.58 2.68 10.24
CA ILE A 125 -5.30 3.90 10.56
C ILE A 125 -6.80 3.63 10.53
N ASP A 126 -7.50 4.07 11.57
CA ASP A 126 -8.96 3.98 11.68
C ASP A 126 -9.51 5.11 12.58
N ASP A 127 -10.84 5.21 12.64
CA ASP A 127 -11.51 6.28 13.40
C ASP A 127 -11.19 6.19 14.90
N ALA A 128 -11.08 4.99 15.47
CA ALA A 128 -10.74 4.83 16.88
C ALA A 128 -9.36 5.42 17.21
N LEU A 129 -8.42 5.37 16.27
CA LEU A 129 -7.08 5.93 16.44
C LEU A 129 -7.10 7.46 16.51
N VAL A 130 -7.73 8.10 15.53
CA VAL A 130 -7.84 9.57 15.48
C VAL A 130 -8.84 10.10 16.51
N ALA A 131 -9.77 9.26 16.95
CA ALA A 131 -10.67 9.49 18.08
C ALA A 131 -9.94 9.63 19.41
N GLY A 132 -8.77 8.99 19.52
CA GLY A 132 -8.10 8.77 20.78
C GLY A 132 -8.68 7.61 21.58
N ASP A 133 -9.63 6.84 21.03
CA ASP A 133 -10.23 5.66 21.67
C ASP A 133 -9.27 4.47 21.70
N ARG A 134 -8.29 4.43 20.78
CA ARG A 134 -7.13 3.53 20.85
C ARG A 134 -5.82 4.28 20.65
N SER A 135 -4.72 3.64 21.05
CA SER A 135 -3.37 4.09 20.74
C SER A 135 -2.80 3.29 19.56
N VAL A 136 -1.73 3.78 18.94
CA VAL A 136 -0.82 2.93 18.18
C VAL A 136 -0.12 1.98 19.15
N ASP A 137 -0.40 0.70 19.05
CA ASP A 137 0.18 -0.38 19.84
C ASP A 137 0.89 -1.44 18.98
N GLU A 138 0.85 -1.31 17.66
CA GLU A 138 1.60 -2.12 16.72
C GLU A 138 2.14 -1.26 15.56
N ILE A 139 3.40 -1.51 15.15
CA ILE A 139 4.01 -1.00 13.93
C ILE A 139 4.52 -2.19 13.12
N HIS A 140 4.23 -2.24 11.81
CA HIS A 140 4.85 -3.22 10.93
C HIS A 140 6.19 -2.65 10.42
N MET A 141 7.30 -3.23 10.85
CA MET A 141 8.66 -2.77 10.56
C MET A 141 9.34 -3.67 9.53
N TYR A 142 9.91 -3.07 8.48
CA TYR A 142 10.45 -3.79 7.33
C TYR A 142 11.97 -3.66 7.27
N ILE A 143 12.65 -4.77 7.53
CA ILE A 143 14.11 -4.88 7.50
C ILE A 143 14.53 -5.47 6.16
N GLY A 144 15.54 -4.87 5.53
CA GLY A 144 16.02 -5.37 4.24
C GLY A 144 16.61 -6.76 4.36
N ASN A 145 16.31 -7.60 3.38
CA ASN A 145 16.82 -8.96 3.25
C ASN A 145 17.82 -9.00 2.09
N PRO A 146 19.14 -9.04 2.36
CA PRO A 146 20.13 -9.15 1.29
C PRO A 146 19.92 -10.41 0.45
N GLY A 147 20.17 -10.34 -0.87
CA GLY A 147 20.13 -11.52 -1.77
C GLY A 147 19.03 -11.51 -2.84
N SER A 148 18.53 -10.33 -3.24
CA SER A 148 17.59 -10.18 -4.36
C SER A 148 18.08 -9.07 -5.30
N ASP A 149 17.84 -9.22 -6.61
CA ASP A 149 18.28 -8.27 -7.65
C ASP A 149 17.51 -6.95 -7.66
N VAL A 150 16.24 -6.95 -7.22
CA VAL A 150 15.42 -5.72 -7.10
C VAL A 150 15.34 -5.27 -5.64
N SER A 151 14.66 -6.04 -4.78
CA SER A 151 14.58 -5.79 -3.35
C SER A 151 13.97 -6.99 -2.63
N SER A 152 14.24 -7.12 -1.33
CA SER A 152 13.53 -8.05 -0.46
C SER A 152 13.45 -7.47 0.96
N GLY A 153 12.37 -7.80 1.66
CA GLY A 153 12.10 -7.29 3.01
C GLY A 153 11.52 -8.36 3.93
N ILE A 154 11.90 -8.30 5.20
CA ILE A 154 11.33 -9.09 6.28
C ILE A 154 10.53 -8.15 7.16
N CYS A 155 9.25 -8.48 7.35
CA CYS A 155 8.32 -7.67 8.14
C CYS A 155 8.16 -8.25 9.54
N TYR A 156 8.31 -7.39 10.54
CA TYR A 156 8.07 -7.68 11.94
C TYR A 156 6.97 -6.77 12.48
N ALA A 157 5.96 -7.34 13.12
CA ALA A 157 5.05 -6.58 13.97
C ALA A 157 5.78 -6.23 15.27
N VAL A 158 5.91 -4.94 15.55
CA VAL A 158 6.59 -4.40 16.74
C VAL A 158 5.54 -3.83 17.67
N THR A 159 5.49 -4.36 18.89
CA THR A 159 4.51 -4.03 19.94
C THR A 159 5.23 -3.57 21.21
N PRO A 160 4.53 -3.06 22.24
CA PRO A 160 5.15 -2.73 23.53
C PRO A 160 5.90 -3.90 24.18
N THR A 161 5.48 -5.14 23.92
CA THR A 161 6.01 -6.35 24.55
C THR A 161 7.09 -7.05 23.73
N GLY A 162 7.32 -6.67 22.49
CA GLY A 162 8.35 -7.28 21.63
C GLY A 162 8.03 -7.25 20.14
N ALA A 163 8.82 -7.98 19.36
CA ALA A 163 8.69 -8.08 17.92
C ALA A 163 8.34 -9.51 17.48
N ARG A 164 7.50 -9.64 16.46
CA ARG A 164 7.03 -10.92 15.91
C ARG A 164 7.17 -10.92 14.39
N LEU A 165 7.88 -11.91 13.86
CA LEU A 165 7.97 -12.14 12.41
C LEU A 165 6.57 -12.33 11.81
N GLU A 166 6.30 -11.66 10.69
CA GLU A 166 5.02 -11.71 9.99
C GLU A 166 5.16 -12.24 8.58
N ASN A 167 5.93 -11.54 7.76
CA ASN A 167 5.89 -11.71 6.31
C ASN A 167 7.29 -11.60 5.69
N PHE A 168 7.46 -12.28 4.56
CA PHE A 168 8.62 -12.11 3.67
C PHE A 168 8.15 -11.49 2.36
N TYR A 169 8.86 -10.49 1.87
CA TYR A 169 8.54 -9.77 0.62
C TYR A 169 9.67 -9.94 -0.39
N PHE A 170 9.28 -10.22 -1.63
CA PHE A 170 10.19 -10.45 -2.77
C PHE A 170 9.75 -9.57 -3.93
N PHE A 171 10.64 -8.73 -4.44
CA PHE A 171 10.34 -7.80 -5.52
C PHE A 171 10.98 -8.26 -6.83
N PHE A 172 10.24 -8.11 -7.92
CA PHE A 172 10.60 -8.56 -9.25
C PHE A 172 10.35 -7.45 -10.26
N ASP A 173 11.24 -7.31 -11.25
CA ASP A 173 10.95 -6.55 -12.46
C ASP A 173 9.95 -7.38 -13.29
N ALA A 174 8.77 -6.82 -13.54
CA ALA A 174 7.67 -7.57 -14.14
C ALA A 174 7.97 -8.05 -15.57
N ARG A 175 8.87 -7.35 -16.29
CA ARG A 175 9.26 -7.69 -17.66
C ARG A 175 10.40 -8.68 -17.70
N ARG A 176 11.37 -8.55 -16.78
CA ARG A 176 12.60 -9.36 -16.79
C ARG A 176 12.46 -10.68 -16.06
N HIS A 177 11.68 -10.72 -14.98
CA HIS A 177 11.68 -11.85 -14.04
C HIS A 177 10.41 -12.71 -14.13
N ARG A 178 9.83 -12.86 -15.33
CA ARG A 178 8.55 -13.59 -15.49
C ARG A 178 8.62 -15.02 -14.96
N GLU A 179 9.69 -15.75 -15.25
CA GLU A 179 9.86 -17.13 -14.76
C GLU A 179 10.01 -17.17 -13.24
N ASP A 180 10.81 -16.28 -12.65
CA ASP A 180 10.99 -16.21 -11.19
C ASP A 180 9.70 -15.84 -10.47
N ILE A 181 8.88 -14.96 -11.03
CA ILE A 181 7.55 -14.61 -10.49
C ILE A 181 6.66 -15.85 -10.46
N LEU A 182 6.57 -16.59 -11.57
CA LEU A 182 5.75 -17.81 -11.64
C LEU A 182 6.27 -18.89 -10.69
N ASN A 183 7.59 -19.11 -10.64
CA ASN A 183 8.24 -20.03 -9.72
C ASN A 183 7.99 -19.63 -8.26
N LYS A 184 7.99 -18.32 -7.94
CA LYS A 184 7.75 -17.84 -6.58
C LYS A 184 6.29 -18.01 -6.14
N ILE A 185 5.33 -17.87 -7.05
CA ILE A 185 3.91 -18.18 -6.80
C ILE A 185 3.75 -19.69 -6.63
N ALA A 186 4.41 -20.48 -7.47
CA ALA A 186 4.43 -21.94 -7.41
C ALA A 186 4.96 -22.47 -6.07
N CYS A 187 5.95 -21.80 -5.47
CA CYS A 187 6.48 -22.09 -4.14
C CYS A 187 5.61 -21.56 -2.98
N SER A 188 4.29 -21.48 -3.18
CA SER A 188 3.33 -21.09 -2.14
C SER A 188 2.98 -22.27 -1.24
N ALA A 189 2.88 -22.02 0.07
CA ALA A 189 2.33 -23.00 1.02
C ALA A 189 0.79 -22.89 1.15
N GLN A 190 0.17 -21.96 0.42
CA GLN A 190 -1.24 -21.58 0.56
C GLN A 190 -2.10 -22.04 -0.62
N ILE A 191 -1.49 -22.58 -1.68
CA ILE A 191 -2.18 -23.08 -2.86
C ILE A 191 -1.63 -24.44 -3.29
N ASP A 192 -2.49 -25.24 -3.91
CA ASP A 192 -2.09 -26.41 -4.70
C ASP A 192 -2.17 -26.05 -6.19
N GLN A 193 -1.05 -26.15 -6.91
CA GLN A 193 -0.97 -25.85 -8.34
C GLN A 193 -1.72 -26.86 -9.21
N GLY A 194 -2.01 -28.06 -8.70
CA GLY A 194 -2.86 -29.01 -9.41
C GLY A 194 -4.33 -28.57 -9.47
N ALA A 195 -4.73 -27.67 -8.57
CA ALA A 195 -6.12 -27.22 -8.42
C ALA A 195 -6.34 -25.75 -8.82
N VAL A 196 -5.32 -24.88 -8.68
CA VAL A 196 -5.43 -23.45 -8.96
C VAL A 196 -4.52 -23.06 -10.13
N GLU A 197 -5.12 -22.43 -11.14
CA GLU A 197 -4.38 -21.89 -12.28
C GLU A 197 -3.57 -20.66 -11.87
N LEU A 198 -2.26 -20.64 -12.14
CA LEU A 198 -1.40 -19.51 -11.79
C LEU A 198 -1.86 -18.20 -12.42
N GLY A 199 -2.59 -18.24 -13.54
CA GLY A 199 -3.18 -17.07 -14.19
C GLY A 199 -4.28 -16.39 -13.36
N GLU A 200 -4.87 -17.07 -12.38
CA GLU A 200 -5.80 -16.45 -11.43
C GLU A 200 -5.09 -15.52 -10.44
N ILE A 201 -3.82 -15.80 -10.14
CA ILE A 201 -2.96 -14.99 -9.27
C ILE A 201 -2.18 -13.97 -10.10
N TYR A 202 -1.43 -14.43 -11.11
CA TYR A 202 -0.66 -13.63 -12.06
C TYR A 202 -1.53 -13.12 -13.22
N ARG A 203 -2.58 -12.36 -12.84
CA ARG A 203 -3.67 -11.89 -13.72
C ARG A 203 -3.14 -11.22 -15.01
N PRO A 204 -3.59 -11.67 -16.21
CA PRO A 204 -3.19 -11.06 -17.48
C PRO A 204 -3.49 -9.56 -17.58
N GLU A 205 -4.57 -9.10 -16.96
CA GLU A 205 -5.01 -7.69 -17.01
C GLU A 205 -4.10 -6.78 -16.18
N LEU A 206 -3.39 -7.32 -15.19
CA LEU A 206 -2.56 -6.54 -14.25
C LEU A 206 -1.06 -6.72 -14.47
N ARG A 207 -0.64 -7.83 -15.08
CA ARG A 207 0.78 -8.21 -15.17
C ARG A 207 1.63 -7.30 -16.07
N ASP A 208 1.03 -6.56 -17.00
CA ASP A 208 1.74 -5.48 -17.70
C ASP A 208 1.83 -4.27 -16.77
N CYS A 209 2.87 -4.31 -15.93
CA CYS A 209 3.17 -3.34 -14.89
C CYS A 209 4.70 -3.20 -14.78
N ARG A 210 5.18 -2.41 -13.82
CA ARG A 210 6.64 -2.19 -13.64
C ARG A 210 7.25 -3.21 -12.70
N THR A 211 6.64 -3.39 -11.54
CA THR A 211 7.19 -4.23 -10.47
C THR A 211 6.11 -5.13 -9.93
N ILE A 212 6.49 -6.38 -9.64
CA ILE A 212 5.64 -7.30 -8.91
C ILE A 212 6.28 -7.60 -7.58
N CYS A 213 5.49 -7.50 -6.51
CA CYS A 213 5.91 -7.95 -5.20
C CYS A 213 5.10 -9.17 -4.82
N LEU A 214 5.77 -10.23 -4.39
CA LEU A 214 5.15 -11.41 -3.80
C LEU A 214 5.48 -11.44 -2.32
N ALA A 215 4.46 -11.65 -1.48
CA ALA A 215 4.66 -11.79 -0.05
C ALA A 215 4.19 -13.15 0.45
N ASN A 216 5.01 -13.80 1.26
CA ASN A 216 4.57 -14.94 2.06
C ASN A 216 4.09 -14.46 3.41
N LYS A 217 2.86 -14.81 3.79
CA LYS A 217 2.28 -14.50 5.10
C LYS A 217 1.90 -15.80 5.81
N LYS A 218 1.50 -15.67 7.08
CA LYS A 218 1.20 -16.84 7.94
C LYS A 218 0.03 -17.70 7.46
N ARG A 219 -0.98 -17.09 6.86
CA ARG A 219 -2.26 -17.75 6.50
C ARG A 219 -2.72 -17.48 5.07
N THR A 220 -1.97 -16.67 4.35
CA THR A 220 -2.23 -16.22 2.98
C THR A 220 -0.89 -15.91 2.33
N ASP A 221 -0.87 -15.88 1.00
CA ASP A 221 0.18 -15.21 0.25
C ASP A 221 -0.42 -13.96 -0.38
N CYS A 222 0.42 -13.08 -0.89
CA CYS A 222 -0.02 -11.84 -1.51
C CYS A 222 0.76 -11.57 -2.79
N ILE A 223 0.07 -11.00 -3.77
CA ILE A 223 0.67 -10.45 -4.98
C ILE A 223 0.31 -8.97 -5.08
N TYR A 224 1.31 -8.14 -5.39
CA TYR A 224 1.15 -6.73 -5.70
C TYR A 224 1.61 -6.46 -7.13
N PHE A 225 0.85 -5.65 -7.85
CA PHE A 225 1.17 -5.13 -9.17
C PHE A 225 1.40 -3.64 -9.04
N SER A 226 2.61 -3.20 -9.34
CA SER A 226 3.04 -1.81 -9.16
C SER A 226 3.30 -1.13 -10.50
N GLY A 227 2.86 0.11 -10.61
CA GLY A 227 2.98 0.89 -11.83
C GLY A 227 1.94 0.53 -12.89
N ILE A 228 0.71 0.18 -12.47
CA ILE A 228 -0.41 -0.09 -13.38
C ILE A 228 -1.10 1.22 -13.81
N THR A 229 -1.78 1.18 -14.96
CA THR A 229 -2.55 2.30 -15.49
C THR A 229 -3.90 2.48 -14.77
N VAL A 230 -4.56 3.62 -15.00
CA VAL A 230 -5.91 3.88 -14.48
C VAL A 230 -6.94 2.86 -14.99
N ASP A 231 -6.79 2.32 -16.20
CA ASP A 231 -7.69 1.29 -16.74
C ASP A 231 -7.56 -0.02 -15.99
N GLN A 232 -6.34 -0.40 -15.68
CA GLN A 232 -6.05 -1.59 -14.89
C GLN A 232 -6.55 -1.42 -13.45
N LEU A 233 -6.46 -0.21 -12.87
CA LEU A 233 -7.09 0.09 -11.59
C LEU A 233 -8.62 -0.05 -11.67
N ILE A 234 -9.27 0.48 -12.70
CA ILE A 234 -10.72 0.34 -12.89
C ILE A 234 -11.10 -1.13 -13.01
N PHE A 235 -10.34 -1.93 -13.77
CA PHE A 235 -10.52 -3.37 -13.84
C PHE A 235 -10.42 -4.01 -12.44
N PHE A 236 -9.36 -3.72 -11.69
CA PHE A 236 -9.12 -4.28 -10.36
C PHE A 236 -10.26 -4.00 -9.39
N LEU A 237 -10.70 -2.75 -9.30
CA LEU A 237 -11.79 -2.34 -8.41
C LEU A 237 -13.13 -3.01 -8.79
N ASN A 238 -13.37 -3.23 -10.08
CA ASN A 238 -14.57 -3.92 -10.57
C ASN A 238 -14.50 -5.43 -10.32
N TRP A 239 -13.35 -6.05 -10.58
CA TRP A 239 -13.13 -7.48 -10.39
C TRP A 239 -13.34 -7.92 -8.94
N LEU A 240 -12.85 -7.11 -7.99
CA LEU A 240 -12.96 -7.39 -6.55
C LEU A 240 -14.18 -6.73 -5.89
N ASP A 241 -15.13 -6.25 -6.70
CA ASP A 241 -16.41 -5.66 -6.29
C ASP A 241 -16.27 -4.62 -5.16
N TYR A 242 -15.35 -3.66 -5.34
CA TYR A 242 -15.25 -2.53 -4.43
C TYR A 242 -16.58 -1.75 -4.39
N PRO A 243 -16.87 -1.01 -3.30
CA PRO A 243 -18.08 -0.19 -3.21
C PRO A 243 -18.29 0.69 -4.45
N ARG A 244 -19.53 0.67 -5.00
CA ARG A 244 -19.86 1.39 -6.24
C ARG A 244 -19.41 2.86 -6.23
N PRO A 245 -19.52 3.62 -5.12
CA PRO A 245 -19.04 4.99 -5.09
C PRO A 245 -17.54 5.15 -5.31
N LEU A 246 -16.70 4.19 -4.87
CA LEU A 246 -15.25 4.22 -5.12
C LEU A 246 -14.97 3.94 -6.60
N ARG A 247 -15.58 2.88 -7.15
CA ARG A 247 -15.44 2.51 -8.57
C ARG A 247 -15.83 3.65 -9.50
N SER A 248 -17.03 4.21 -9.30
CA SER A 248 -17.56 5.25 -10.18
C SER A 248 -16.80 6.57 -10.10
N LEU A 249 -16.07 6.84 -9.01
CA LEU A 249 -15.19 8.01 -8.97
C LEU A 249 -14.08 7.89 -10.02
N VAL A 250 -13.38 6.75 -10.03
CA VAL A 250 -12.25 6.51 -10.94
C VAL A 250 -12.77 6.43 -12.39
N GLU A 251 -13.87 5.71 -12.63
CA GLU A 251 -14.50 5.58 -13.95
C GLU A 251 -14.86 6.96 -14.55
N ARG A 252 -15.54 7.82 -13.78
CA ARG A 252 -15.98 9.14 -14.27
C ARG A 252 -14.85 10.15 -14.42
N ASN A 253 -13.74 9.97 -13.70
CA ASN A 253 -12.62 10.91 -13.68
C ASN A 253 -11.36 10.32 -14.31
N ARG A 254 -11.49 9.28 -15.14
CA ARG A 254 -10.38 8.58 -15.80
C ARG A 254 -9.38 9.54 -16.45
N SER A 255 -9.85 10.52 -17.22
CA SER A 255 -8.99 11.52 -17.89
C SER A 255 -8.30 12.51 -16.95
N ARG A 256 -8.78 12.63 -15.71
CA ARG A 256 -8.12 13.41 -14.64
C ARG A 256 -7.11 12.58 -13.86
N LEU A 257 -6.98 11.29 -14.16
CA LEU A 257 -6.25 10.29 -13.37
C LEU A 257 -5.27 9.45 -14.22
N ASP A 258 -5.30 9.59 -15.54
CA ASP A 258 -4.51 8.82 -16.53
C ASP A 258 -3.01 9.21 -16.63
N HIS A 259 -2.61 10.28 -15.95
CA HIS A 259 -1.22 10.75 -15.83
C HIS A 259 -0.46 10.07 -14.69
N LEU A 260 -1.19 9.40 -13.78
CA LEU A 260 -0.65 8.66 -12.65
C LEU A 260 -0.55 7.18 -12.99
N LEU A 261 0.41 6.53 -12.34
CA LEU A 261 0.42 5.10 -12.16
C LEU A 261 -0.07 4.74 -10.76
N TYR A 262 -0.62 3.54 -10.64
CA TYR A 262 -1.20 3.01 -9.41
C TYR A 262 -0.54 1.71 -9.02
N ASP A 263 -0.74 1.32 -7.77
CA ASP A 263 -0.33 0.02 -7.27
C ASP A 263 -1.55 -0.65 -6.65
N VAL A 264 -1.65 -1.96 -6.83
CA VAL A 264 -2.73 -2.78 -6.28
C VAL A 264 -2.18 -4.09 -5.76
N GLY A 265 -2.85 -4.71 -4.81
CA GLY A 265 -2.49 -6.06 -4.37
C GLY A 265 -3.64 -6.78 -3.69
N PHE A 266 -3.52 -8.10 -3.63
CA PHE A 266 -4.52 -8.93 -2.96
C PHE A 266 -3.90 -10.13 -2.26
N ASP A 267 -4.46 -10.43 -1.09
CA ASP A 267 -4.13 -11.59 -0.28
C ASP A 267 -5.01 -12.76 -0.73
N TYR A 268 -4.37 -13.89 -0.97
CA TYR A 268 -5.01 -15.10 -1.43
C TYR A 268 -4.59 -16.33 -0.63
N ARG A 269 -5.49 -17.30 -0.58
CA ARG A 269 -5.23 -18.67 -0.19
C ARG A 269 -6.17 -19.60 -0.94
N MET A 270 -5.92 -20.89 -0.89
CA MET A 270 -6.85 -21.89 -1.37
C MET A 270 -7.88 -22.24 -0.29
N GLU A 271 -9.15 -22.37 -0.70
CA GLU A 271 -10.23 -22.94 0.11
C GLU A 271 -10.94 -24.03 -0.70
N GLY A 272 -10.73 -25.29 -0.32
CA GLY A 272 -11.10 -26.42 -1.18
C GLY A 272 -10.26 -26.41 -2.46
N ASP A 273 -10.90 -26.43 -3.62
CA ASP A 273 -10.23 -26.43 -4.94
C ASP A 273 -10.31 -25.05 -5.62
N ARG A 274 -10.42 -23.97 -4.84
CA ARG A 274 -10.60 -22.61 -5.38
C ARG A 274 -9.70 -21.60 -4.71
N LEU A 275 -9.26 -20.63 -5.51
CA LEU A 275 -8.59 -19.43 -5.00
C LEU A 275 -9.59 -18.53 -4.27
N ARG A 276 -9.32 -18.25 -2.99
CA ARG A 276 -10.06 -17.29 -2.19
C ARG A 276 -9.23 -16.03 -2.03
N ILE A 277 -9.81 -14.89 -2.40
CA ILE A 277 -9.25 -13.56 -2.11
C ILE A 277 -9.92 -13.03 -0.84
N GLU A 278 -9.15 -12.83 0.22
CA GLU A 278 -9.68 -12.39 1.53
C GLU A 278 -9.65 -10.87 1.71
N LYS A 279 -8.61 -10.26 1.15
CA LYS A 279 -8.30 -8.84 1.31
C LYS A 279 -7.63 -8.34 0.05
N SER A 280 -7.91 -7.10 -0.30
CA SER A 280 -7.23 -6.41 -1.37
C SER A 280 -6.97 -4.96 -1.00
N GLY A 281 -6.12 -4.28 -1.76
CA GLY A 281 -5.93 -2.85 -1.61
C GLY A 281 -5.40 -2.19 -2.86
N TYR A 282 -5.58 -0.87 -2.90
CA TYR A 282 -4.96 0.01 -3.88
C TYR A 282 -4.23 1.15 -3.15
N TYR A 283 -3.18 1.66 -3.78
CA TYR A 283 -2.20 2.52 -3.12
C TYR A 283 -1.93 3.79 -3.92
N GLY A 284 -1.38 4.77 -3.21
CA GLY A 284 -0.86 6.01 -3.78
C GLY A 284 -0.07 6.80 -2.74
N ILE A 285 0.11 8.09 -2.98
CA ILE A 285 0.89 8.98 -2.11
C ILE A 285 0.14 10.25 -1.73
N PHE A 286 0.54 10.90 -0.65
CA PHE A 286 0.13 12.27 -0.30
C PHE A 286 1.26 13.06 0.34
#